data_AF-A0A7J4J9G6-F1
#
_entry.id   AF-A0A7J4J9G6-F1
#
_cell.length_a   1.000
_cell.length_b   1.000
_cell.length_c   1.000
_cell.angle_alpha   90.00
_cell.angle_beta   90.00
_cell.angle_gamma   90.00
#
_symmetry.space_group_name_H-M   'P 1'
#
loop_
_entity.id
_entity.type
_entity.pdbx_description
1 polymer ?
#
loop_
_entity_poly.entity_id
_entity_poly.type
_entity_poly.pdbx_seq_one_letter_code
_entity_poly.pdbx_strand_id
1 'polypeptide(L)'
;MANKRLKQTIELAVKSFIIVLAFTAIDYLFHTLPAFTVPSYYFPNKILFGTAYLFLALYLMPKKFGVIMKTIIATAVTVLLLQIRYLFIYNLKWNAGVMLAHLVILGALTYIAFRMKQIKL
;
A
#
# COMPACT_ATOMS: atom_id res chain seq x y z
N MET A 1 13.80 22.69 -15.24
CA MET A 1 13.98 21.33 -14.68
C MET A 1 13.15 21.06 -13.42
N ALA A 2 13.03 22.01 -12.48
CA ALA A 2 12.24 21.83 -11.24
C ALA A 2 10.78 21.40 -11.47
N ASN A 3 10.11 21.97 -12.49
CA ASN A 3 8.72 21.67 -12.81
C ASN A 3 8.48 20.17 -13.21
N LYS A 4 9.43 19.55 -13.94
CA LYS A 4 9.31 18.14 -14.36
C LYS A 4 9.42 17.17 -13.18
N ARG A 5 10.37 17.42 -12.26
CA ARG A 5 10.55 16.58 -11.07
C ARG A 5 9.36 16.70 -10.13
N LEU A 6 8.88 17.92 -9.89
CA LEU A 6 7.67 18.17 -9.09
C LEU A 6 6.46 17.44 -9.67
N LYS A 7 6.23 17.55 -10.99
CA LYS A 7 5.14 16.83 -11.67
C LYS A 7 5.23 15.32 -11.47
N GLN A 8 6.41 14.73 -11.63
CA GLN A 8 6.63 13.29 -11.40
C GLN A 8 6.34 12.88 -9.95
N THR A 9 6.76 13.70 -8.98
CA THR A 9 6.47 13.47 -7.57
C THR A 9 4.98 13.52 -7.26
N ILE A 10 4.27 14.53 -7.77
CA ILE A 10 2.82 14.66 -7.60
C ILE A 10 2.10 13.47 -8.26
N GLU A 11 2.48 13.12 -9.48
CA GLU A 11 1.91 11.96 -10.17
C GLU A 11 2.12 10.66 -9.38
N LEU A 12 3.29 10.46 -8.79
CA LEU A 12 3.55 9.29 -7.95
C LEU A 12 2.66 9.30 -6.72
N ALA A 13 2.54 10.43 -6.02
CA ALA A 13 1.69 10.56 -4.84
C ALA A 13 0.21 10.25 -5.17
N VAL A 14 -0.32 10.80 -6.26
CA VAL A 14 -1.68 10.54 -6.73
C VAL A 14 -1.88 9.06 -7.05
N LYS A 15 -0.92 8.41 -7.72
CA LYS A 15 -1.01 6.98 -8.05
C LYS A 15 -0.94 6.10 -6.81
N SER A 16 -0.06 6.43 -5.85
CA SER A 16 0.00 5.75 -4.56
C SER A 16 -1.33 5.86 -3.82
N PHE A 17 -1.95 7.04 -3.82
CA PHE A 17 -3.27 7.26 -3.23
C PHE A 17 -4.34 6.39 -3.89
N ILE A 18 -4.42 6.36 -5.22
CA ILE A 18 -5.39 5.53 -5.96
C ILE A 18 -5.21 4.04 -5.65
N ILE A 19 -3.96 3.55 -5.64
CA ILE A 19 -3.66 2.14 -5.30
C ILE A 19 -4.12 1.82 -3.88
N VAL A 20 -3.83 2.70 -2.92
CA VAL A 20 -4.21 2.50 -1.52
C VAL A 20 -5.71 2.61 -1.32
N LEU A 21 -6.41 3.47 -2.05
CA LEU A 21 -7.87 3.52 -2.06
C LEU A 21 -8.46 2.20 -2.57
N ALA A 22 -7.96 1.67 -3.68
CA ALA A 22 -8.42 0.38 -4.21
C ALA A 22 -8.15 -0.76 -3.22
N PHE A 23 -6.95 -0.78 -2.61
CA PHE A 23 -6.60 -1.73 -1.56
C PHE A 23 -7.54 -1.62 -0.35
N THR A 24 -7.82 -0.40 0.11
CA THR A 24 -8.72 -0.13 1.23
C THR A 24 -10.15 -0.56 0.91
N ALA A 25 -10.62 -0.33 -0.31
CA ALA A 25 -11.96 -0.75 -0.73
C ALA A 25 -12.12 -2.27 -0.72
N ILE A 26 -11.13 -3.01 -1.26
CA ILE A 26 -11.14 -4.48 -1.22
C ILE A 26 -11.14 -4.98 0.23
N ASP A 27 -10.28 -4.42 1.06
CA ASP A 27 -10.18 -4.78 2.47
C ASP A 27 -11.45 -4.44 3.27
N TYR A 28 -12.10 -3.32 2.97
CA TYR A 28 -13.40 -2.95 3.55
C TYR A 28 -14.46 -4.02 3.28
N LEU A 29 -14.49 -4.61 2.08
CA LEU A 29 -15.43 -5.69 1.76
C LEU A 29 -15.22 -6.91 2.67
N PHE A 30 -13.98 -7.29 2.97
CA PHE A 30 -13.70 -8.39 3.91
C PHE A 30 -14.16 -8.08 5.34
N HIS A 31 -14.06 -6.81 5.74
CA HIS A 31 -14.45 -6.33 7.07
C HIS A 31 -15.96 -6.09 7.24
N THR A 32 -16.77 -6.33 6.21
CA THR A 32 -18.24 -6.43 6.35
C THR A 32 -18.68 -7.72 7.06
N LEU A 33 -17.79 -8.72 7.13
CA LEU A 33 -18.04 -9.99 7.79
C LEU A 33 -17.81 -9.86 9.31
N PRO A 34 -18.71 -10.39 10.17
CA PRO A 34 -18.61 -10.23 11.63
C PRO A 34 -17.29 -10.71 12.26
N ALA A 35 -16.65 -11.73 11.66
CA ALA A 35 -15.38 -12.27 12.16
C ALA A 35 -14.17 -11.33 11.93
N PHE A 36 -14.35 -10.26 11.15
CA PHE A 36 -13.31 -9.35 10.74
C PHE A 36 -13.67 -7.91 11.11
N THR A 37 -14.39 -7.62 12.18
CA THR A 37 -14.69 -6.22 12.53
C THR A 37 -13.43 -5.46 12.95
N VAL A 38 -13.32 -4.21 12.48
CA VAL A 38 -12.24 -3.28 12.83
C VAL A 38 -12.81 -1.95 13.35
N PRO A 39 -12.07 -1.20 14.19
CA PRO A 39 -12.50 0.12 14.65
C PRO A 39 -12.71 1.09 13.48
N SER A 40 -13.60 2.07 13.65
CA SER A 40 -13.94 3.05 12.60
C SER A 40 -12.75 3.86 12.10
N TYR A 41 -11.74 4.10 12.94
CA TYR A 41 -10.52 4.81 12.56
C TYR A 41 -9.55 3.98 11.69
N TYR A 42 -9.79 2.68 11.53
CA TYR A 42 -8.90 1.76 10.82
C TYR A 42 -8.70 2.15 9.35
N PHE A 43 -9.79 2.41 8.61
CA PHE A 43 -9.71 2.73 7.18
C PHE A 43 -9.13 4.12 6.89
N PRO A 44 -9.53 5.21 7.58
CA PRO A 44 -8.87 6.51 7.42
C PRO A 44 -7.36 6.43 7.70
N ASN A 45 -6.97 5.70 8.73
CA ASN A 45 -5.56 5.44 9.04
C ASN A 45 -4.86 4.64 7.94
N LYS A 46 -5.50 3.61 7.39
CA LYS A 46 -4.94 2.84 6.28
C LYS A 46 -4.74 3.72 5.05
N ILE A 47 -5.69 4.58 4.71
CA ILE A 47 -5.60 5.49 3.57
C ILE A 47 -4.45 6.47 3.76
N LEU A 48 -4.42 7.18 4.90
CA LEU A 48 -3.41 8.21 5.18
C LEU A 48 -1.99 7.62 5.21
N PHE A 49 -1.78 6.62 6.09
CA PHE A 49 -0.46 6.07 6.31
C PHE A 49 -0.03 5.12 5.20
N GLY A 50 -0.95 4.34 4.63
CA GLY A 50 -0.67 3.48 3.49
C GLY A 50 -0.24 4.28 2.27
N THR A 51 -0.89 5.41 2.01
CA THR A 51 -0.49 6.32 0.91
C THR A 51 0.91 6.87 1.14
N ALA A 52 1.18 7.39 2.35
CA ALA A 52 2.48 7.94 2.71
C ALA A 52 3.59 6.89 2.60
N TYR A 53 3.40 5.69 3.15
CA TYR A 53 4.38 4.62 3.12
C TYR A 53 4.63 4.09 1.71
N LEU A 54 3.57 3.88 0.91
CA LEU A 54 3.72 3.43 -0.47
C LEU A 54 4.43 4.47 -1.32
N PHE A 55 4.05 5.74 -1.18
CA PHE A 55 4.70 6.86 -1.86
C PHE A 55 6.18 6.93 -1.50
N LEU A 56 6.52 6.94 -0.21
CA LEU A 56 7.91 7.02 0.25
C LEU A 56 8.74 5.82 -0.19
N ALA A 57 8.19 4.61 -0.07
CA ALA A 57 8.86 3.40 -0.54
C ALA A 57 9.17 3.52 -2.03
N LEU A 58 8.18 3.83 -2.87
CA LEU A 58 8.38 3.98 -4.32
C LEU A 58 9.31 5.15 -4.69
N TYR A 59 9.22 6.27 -3.99
CA TYR A 59 10.01 7.47 -4.25
C TYR A 59 11.50 7.27 -3.94
N LEU A 60 11.80 6.56 -2.86
CA LEU A 60 13.18 6.29 -2.41
C LEU A 60 13.82 5.09 -3.13
N MET A 61 13.05 4.32 -3.89
CA MET A 61 13.57 3.13 -4.55
C MET A 61 14.55 3.44 -5.68
N PRO A 62 15.67 2.68 -5.77
CA PRO A 62 16.62 2.83 -6.87
C PRO A 62 15.97 2.60 -8.24
N LYS A 63 16.24 3.50 -9.20
CA LYS A 63 15.69 3.40 -10.56
C LYS A 63 16.06 2.10 -11.26
N LYS A 64 17.27 1.58 -10.98
CA LYS A 64 17.80 0.31 -11.53
C LYS A 64 17.00 -0.93 -11.14
N PHE A 65 16.13 -0.85 -10.13
CA PHE A 65 15.31 -1.98 -9.73
C PHE A 65 14.19 -2.21 -10.75
N GLY A 66 14.06 -3.45 -11.18
CA GLY A 66 12.97 -3.88 -12.05
C GLY A 66 11.61 -3.79 -11.38
N VAL A 67 10.55 -3.87 -12.19
CA VAL A 67 9.14 -3.76 -11.73
C VAL A 67 8.81 -4.76 -10.62
N ILE A 68 9.28 -6.00 -10.73
CA ILE A 68 9.01 -7.05 -9.74
C ILE A 68 9.60 -6.66 -8.37
N MET A 69 10.88 -6.28 -8.34
CA MET A 69 11.55 -5.89 -7.11
C MET A 69 10.96 -4.61 -6.50
N LYS A 70 10.58 -3.64 -7.35
CA LYS A 70 9.80 -2.46 -6.97
C LYS A 70 8.49 -2.82 -6.29
N THR A 71 7.74 -3.75 -6.85
CA THR A 71 6.47 -4.22 -6.29
C THR A 71 6.70 -4.89 -4.94
N ILE A 72 7.62 -5.85 -4.85
CA ILE A 72 7.86 -6.63 -3.64
C ILE A 72 8.28 -5.71 -2.48
N ILE A 73 9.29 -4.86 -2.70
CA ILE A 73 9.83 -3.98 -1.64
C ILE A 73 8.78 -2.96 -1.21
N ALA A 74 8.14 -2.26 -2.16
CA ALA A 74 7.16 -1.23 -1.82
C ALA A 74 5.96 -1.81 -1.06
N THR A 75 5.50 -3.00 -1.46
CA THR A 75 4.41 -3.70 -0.80
C THR A 75 4.82 -4.18 0.59
N ALA A 76 5.97 -4.84 0.73
CA ALA A 76 6.47 -5.34 2.00
C ALA A 76 6.65 -4.19 3.01
N VAL A 77 7.31 -3.10 2.62
CA VAL A 77 7.50 -1.92 3.47
C VAL A 77 6.16 -1.34 3.90
N THR A 78 5.24 -1.13 2.95
CA THR A 78 3.92 -0.52 3.25
C THR A 78 3.11 -1.39 4.20
N VAL A 79 3.00 -2.70 3.92
CA VAL A 79 2.20 -3.61 4.74
C VAL A 79 2.80 -3.82 6.11
N LEU A 80 4.13 -4.01 6.22
CA LEU A 80 4.77 -4.18 7.53
C LEU A 80 4.58 -2.96 8.42
N LEU A 81 4.76 -1.75 7.88
CA LEU A 81 4.55 -0.51 8.62
C LEU A 81 3.09 -0.31 9.03
N LEU A 82 2.13 -0.69 8.18
CA LEU A 82 0.71 -0.70 8.55
C LEU A 82 0.43 -1.73 9.64
N GLN A 83 0.97 -2.95 9.54
CA GLN A 83 0.68 -4.04 10.46
C GLN A 83 1.23 -3.82 11.86
N ILE A 84 2.43 -3.22 11.98
CA ILE A 84 3.04 -2.89 13.27
C ILE A 84 2.10 -2.06 14.14
N ARG A 85 1.28 -1.19 13.54
CA ARG A 85 0.31 -0.35 14.27
C ARG A 85 -0.83 -1.13 14.91
N TYR A 86 -1.09 -2.35 14.44
CA TYR A 86 -2.18 -3.21 14.91
C TYR A 86 -1.68 -4.43 15.67
N LEU A 87 -0.35 -4.59 15.81
CA LEU A 87 0.28 -5.74 16.46
C LEU A 87 -0.21 -5.94 17.91
N PHE A 88 -0.44 -4.84 18.64
CA PHE A 88 -0.87 -4.85 20.04
C PHE A 88 -2.40 -4.86 20.22
N ILE A 89 -3.16 -4.72 19.13
CA ILE A 89 -4.64 -4.67 19.18
C ILE A 89 -5.23 -6.07 18.94
N TYR A 90 -4.61 -6.84 18.05
CA TYR A 90 -5.08 -8.17 17.66
C TYR A 90 -4.05 -9.26 18.01
N ASN A 91 -4.51 -10.50 18.15
CA ASN A 91 -3.60 -11.62 18.37
C ASN A 91 -2.70 -11.88 17.15
N LEU A 92 -1.59 -12.58 17.39
CA LEU A 92 -0.57 -12.82 16.36
C LEU A 92 -1.10 -13.61 15.14
N LYS A 93 -1.99 -14.58 15.35
CA LYS A 93 -2.56 -15.39 14.26
C LYS A 93 -3.40 -14.53 13.32
N TRP A 94 -4.26 -13.66 13.87
CA TRP A 94 -5.07 -12.73 13.10
C TRP A 94 -4.19 -11.74 12.33
N ASN A 95 -3.20 -11.14 13.02
CA ASN A 95 -2.26 -10.20 12.40
C ASN A 95 -1.47 -10.84 11.26
N ALA A 96 -1.00 -12.07 11.41
CA ALA A 96 -0.27 -12.79 10.37
C ALA A 96 -1.16 -13.09 9.14
N GLY A 97 -2.41 -13.53 9.37
CA GLY A 97 -3.36 -13.79 8.28
C GLY A 97 -3.69 -12.53 7.48
N VAL A 98 -3.98 -11.43 8.18
CA VAL A 98 -4.26 -10.12 7.58
C VAL A 98 -3.04 -9.58 6.83
N MET A 99 -1.84 -9.69 7.41
CA MET A 99 -0.60 -9.29 6.76
C MET A 99 -0.39 -10.02 5.43
N LEU A 100 -0.58 -11.34 5.38
CA LEU A 100 -0.45 -12.12 4.15
C LEU A 100 -1.48 -11.70 3.11
N ALA A 101 -2.75 -11.52 3.51
CA ALA A 101 -3.80 -11.04 2.61
C ALA A 101 -3.45 -9.65 2.04
N HIS A 102 -2.95 -8.74 2.88
CA HIS A 102 -2.55 -7.40 2.48
C HIS A 102 -1.35 -7.40 1.54
N LEU A 103 -0.34 -8.24 1.80
CA LEU A 103 0.80 -8.41 0.89
C LEU A 103 0.34 -8.85 -0.50
N VAL A 104 -0.59 -9.80 -0.58
CA VAL A 104 -1.11 -10.30 -1.85
C VAL A 104 -1.93 -9.21 -2.58
N ILE A 105 -2.88 -8.58 -1.89
CA ILE A 105 -3.79 -7.61 -2.52
C ILE A 105 -3.03 -6.35 -2.95
N LEU A 106 -2.25 -5.74 -2.05
CA LEU A 106 -1.49 -4.54 -2.38
C LEU A 106 -0.39 -4.84 -3.40
N GLY A 107 0.22 -6.02 -3.32
CA GLY A 107 1.22 -6.49 -4.30
C GLY A 107 0.63 -6.60 -5.70
N ALA A 108 -0.54 -7.23 -5.84
CA ALA A 108 -1.24 -7.35 -7.11
C ALA A 108 -1.59 -5.97 -7.69
N LEU A 109 -2.20 -5.08 -6.89
CA LEU A 109 -2.57 -3.73 -7.33
C LEU A 109 -1.35 -2.91 -7.75
N THR A 110 -0.26 -2.96 -6.97
CA THR A 110 0.98 -2.25 -7.26
C THR A 110 1.63 -2.79 -8.55
N TYR A 111 1.65 -4.12 -8.73
CA TYR A 111 2.17 -4.75 -9.93
C TYR A 111 1.37 -4.35 -11.18
N ILE A 112 0.04 -4.39 -11.09
CA ILE A 112 -0.86 -3.97 -12.17
C ILE A 112 -0.60 -2.50 -12.54
N ALA A 113 -0.48 -1.61 -11.56
CA ALA A 113 -0.19 -0.20 -11.80
C ALA A 113 1.16 0.02 -12.54
N PHE A 114 2.18 -0.77 -12.24
CA PHE A 114 3.43 -0.75 -13.01
C PHE A 114 3.24 -1.27 -14.44
N ARG A 115 2.54 -2.40 -14.62
CA ARG A 115 2.31 -3.03 -15.94
C ARG A 115 1.49 -2.16 -16.88
N MET A 116 0.50 -1.45 -16.35
CA MET A 116 -0.31 -0.47 -17.09
C MET A 116 0.44 0.83 -17.41
N LYS A 117 1.74 0.91 -17.08
CA LYS A 117 2.58 2.11 -17.22
C LYS A 117 2.00 3.32 -16.48
N GLN A 118 1.15 3.09 -15.48
CA GLN A 118 0.65 4.16 -14.63
C GLN A 118 1.80 4.68 -13.79
N ILE A 119 2.60 3.81 -13.16
CA ILE A 119 3.84 4.22 -12.49
C ILE A 119 5.01 4.19 -13.48
N LYS A 120 5.67 5.33 -13.69
CA LYS A 120 6.91 5.48 -14.47
C LYS A 120 7.95 6.15 -13.57
N LEU A 121 8.91 5.36 -13.07
CA LEU A 121 9.98 5.79 -12.15
C LEU A 121 11.36 5.65 -12.80
#